data_AF-A0A7C8QTL2-F1
#
_entry.id   AF-A0A7C8QTL2-F1
#
_cell.length_a   1.000
_cell.length_b   1.000
_cell.length_c   1.000
_cell.angle_alpha   90.00
_cell.angle_beta   90.00
_cell.angle_gamma   90.00
#
_symmetry.space_group_name_H-M   'P 1'
#
loop_
_entity.id
_entity.type
_entity.pdbx_description
1 polymer ?
#
loop_
_entity_poly.entity_id
_entity_poly.type
_entity_poly.pdbx_seq_one_letter_code
_entity_poly.pdbx_strand_id
1 'polypeptide(L)'
;MESLATRAVPSQARKRKFYEASSAKPTRVPIDPKRRKRQDAREISAQTAESAFRDGQFDPVSFVNSREYEIRSLLRSMNSSKNAQRKRAFQSLPRELRRRTAAHNPNRAPKRVRETARKELTEDNTTDRNPPDTANDSDIKHGSQPIYGVPSEREWS
;
A
#
# COMPACT_ATOMS: atom_id res chain seq x y z
N MET A 1 -67.23 -15.80 31.58
CA MET A 1 -66.74 -14.50 32.08
C MET A 1 -65.26 -14.62 32.35
N GLU A 2 -64.43 -14.40 31.34
CA GLU A 2 -62.98 -14.29 31.51
C GLU A 2 -62.51 -13.05 30.75
N SER A 3 -61.88 -12.13 31.49
CA SER A 3 -61.53 -10.78 31.08
C SER A 3 -60.20 -10.73 30.34
N LEU A 4 -60.17 -10.07 29.18
CA LEU A 4 -58.96 -9.77 28.41
C LEU A 4 -58.11 -8.72 29.14
N ALA A 5 -56.91 -9.09 29.60
CA ALA A 5 -55.93 -8.17 30.15
C ALA A 5 -55.07 -7.56 29.03
N THR A 6 -55.24 -6.26 28.75
CA THR A 6 -54.36 -5.49 27.86
C THR A 6 -53.03 -5.17 28.58
N ARG A 7 -51.91 -5.67 28.05
CA ARG A 7 -50.57 -5.44 28.61
C ARG A 7 -49.99 -4.14 28.01
N ALA A 8 -49.89 -3.09 28.82
CA ALA A 8 -49.27 -1.82 28.41
C ALA A 8 -47.74 -1.95 28.35
N VAL A 9 -47.14 -1.42 27.28
CA VAL A 9 -45.68 -1.33 27.09
C VAL A 9 -45.21 0.06 27.53
N PRO A 10 -44.27 0.21 28.48
CA PRO A 10 -43.77 1.52 28.85
C PRO A 10 -42.81 2.06 27.78
N SER A 11 -43.18 3.17 27.13
CA SER A 11 -42.30 3.93 26.24
C SER A 11 -41.28 4.71 27.09
N GLN A 12 -40.05 4.22 27.19
CA GLN A 12 -38.97 5.01 27.79
C GLN A 12 -38.53 6.11 26.83
N ALA A 13 -39.09 7.31 27.01
CA ALA A 13 -38.66 8.52 26.34
C ALA A 13 -37.23 8.87 26.78
N ARG A 14 -36.24 8.57 25.94
CA ARG A 14 -34.86 9.03 26.12
C ARG A 14 -34.83 10.54 25.96
N LYS A 15 -34.64 11.28 27.06
CA LYS A 15 -34.31 12.72 27.05
C LYS A 15 -32.98 12.90 26.31
N ARG A 16 -33.04 13.23 25.01
CA ARG A 16 -31.87 13.73 24.27
C ARG A 16 -31.64 15.17 24.73
N LYS A 17 -30.51 15.44 25.39
CA LYS A 17 -29.99 16.81 25.54
C LYS A 17 -29.76 17.34 24.12
N PHE A 18 -30.62 18.27 23.69
CA PHE A 18 -30.32 19.11 22.52
C PHE A 18 -29.13 19.99 22.92
N TYR A 19 -27.96 19.69 22.38
CA TYR A 19 -26.87 20.64 22.36
C TYR A 19 -27.21 21.65 21.26
N GLU A 20 -27.37 22.91 21.65
CA GLU A 20 -27.47 24.02 20.71
C GLU A 20 -26.18 24.03 19.88
N ALA A 21 -26.30 23.90 18.56
CA ALA A 21 -25.16 23.82 17.67
C ALA A 21 -24.49 25.20 17.60
N SER A 22 -23.51 25.45 18.47
CA SER A 22 -22.60 26.57 18.33
C SER A 22 -21.79 26.39 17.04
N SER A 23 -21.54 27.51 16.36
CA SER A 23 -20.79 27.63 15.10
C SER A 23 -19.31 27.23 15.25
N ALA A 24 -19.07 25.95 15.52
CA ALA A 24 -17.74 25.38 15.59
C ALA A 24 -17.24 25.18 14.16
N LYS A 25 -16.15 25.88 13.81
CA LYS A 25 -15.39 25.67 12.58
C LYS A 25 -15.12 24.16 12.43
N PRO A 26 -15.31 23.55 11.25
CA PRO A 26 -15.17 22.11 11.09
C PRO A 26 -13.78 21.69 11.51
N THR A 27 -13.68 20.92 12.60
CA THR A 27 -12.43 20.31 13.05
C THR A 27 -11.99 19.33 11.97
N ARG A 28 -10.99 19.69 11.18
CA ARG A 28 -10.40 18.77 10.18
C ARG A 28 -9.75 17.61 10.94
N VAL A 29 -10.41 16.46 10.95
CA VAL A 29 -9.82 15.22 11.45
C VAL A 29 -8.56 14.89 10.63
N PRO A 30 -7.40 14.63 11.26
CA PRO A 30 -6.20 14.25 10.54
C PRO A 30 -6.46 12.97 9.72
N ILE A 31 -6.30 13.07 8.39
CA ILE A 31 -6.47 11.94 7.48
C ILE A 31 -5.22 11.05 7.57
N ASP A 32 -5.40 9.74 7.74
CA ASP A 32 -4.31 8.75 7.71
C ASP A 32 -3.43 8.97 6.46
N PRO A 33 -2.09 9.08 6.60
CA PRO A 33 -1.19 9.34 5.46
C PRO A 33 -1.30 8.27 4.35
N LYS A 34 -1.63 7.02 4.70
CA LYS A 34 -1.89 5.95 3.70
C LYS A 34 -3.18 6.17 2.94
N ARG A 35 -4.18 6.80 3.58
CA ARG A 35 -5.45 7.18 2.94
C ARG A 35 -5.22 8.38 2.02
N ARG A 36 -4.46 9.39 2.48
CA ARG A 36 -4.08 10.55 1.68
C ARG A 36 -3.33 10.13 0.42
N LYS A 37 -2.26 9.33 0.54
CA LYS A 37 -1.51 8.79 -0.61
C LYS A 37 -2.40 8.11 -1.66
N ARG A 38 -3.43 7.37 -1.23
CA ARG A 38 -4.37 6.71 -2.15
C ARG A 38 -5.35 7.70 -2.80
N GLN A 39 -5.75 8.75 -2.09
CA GLN A 39 -6.58 9.82 -2.63
C GLN A 39 -5.79 10.61 -3.66
N ASP A 40 -4.57 11.05 -3.32
CA ASP A 40 -3.69 11.81 -4.20
C ASP A 40 -3.38 11.03 -5.50
N ALA A 41 -3.14 9.72 -5.41
CA ALA A 41 -2.88 8.89 -6.59
C ALA A 41 -4.10 8.70 -7.52
N ARG A 42 -5.32 8.93 -7.00
CA ARG A 42 -6.60 8.80 -7.71
C ARG A 42 -7.18 10.14 -8.12
N GLU A 43 -6.58 11.25 -7.70
CA GLU A 43 -7.05 12.57 -8.05
C GLU A 43 -6.83 12.81 -9.55
N ILE A 44 -7.87 13.30 -10.22
CA ILE A 44 -7.87 13.56 -11.65
C ILE A 44 -8.37 14.99 -11.83
N SER A 45 -7.51 15.85 -12.40
CA SER A 45 -7.92 17.17 -12.86
C SER A 45 -8.68 17.01 -14.17
N ALA A 46 -9.94 17.46 -14.19
CA ALA A 46 -10.74 17.56 -15.39
C ALA A 46 -10.82 19.04 -15.81
N GLN A 47 -10.59 19.30 -17.08
CA GLN A 47 -10.84 20.62 -17.66
C GLN A 47 -12.26 20.62 -18.26
N THR A 48 -12.94 21.76 -18.25
CA THR A 48 -14.22 21.90 -18.93
C THR A 48 -13.96 22.19 -20.42
N ALA A 49 -14.72 21.55 -21.31
CA ALA A 49 -14.58 21.72 -22.77
C ALA A 49 -15.15 23.06 -23.29
N GLU A 50 -15.37 24.03 -22.41
CA GLU A 50 -16.00 25.31 -22.74
C GLU A 50 -15.19 26.09 -23.78
N SER A 51 -13.87 25.95 -23.78
CA SER A 51 -12.99 26.64 -24.75
C SER A 51 -13.17 26.20 -26.20
N ALA A 52 -13.82 25.05 -26.43
CA ALA A 52 -14.12 24.52 -27.76
C ALA A 52 -15.46 25.03 -28.34
N PHE A 53 -16.30 25.64 -27.51
CA PHE A 53 -17.55 26.27 -27.91
C PHE A 53 -17.37 27.77 -27.91
N ARG A 54 -17.34 28.38 -29.10
CA ARG A 54 -17.29 29.83 -29.25
C ARG A 54 -18.57 30.29 -29.90
N ASP A 55 -19.40 31.00 -29.15
CA ASP A 55 -20.63 31.62 -29.65
C ASP A 55 -21.57 30.62 -30.37
N GLY A 56 -21.67 29.39 -29.86
CA GLY A 56 -22.48 28.31 -30.45
C GLY A 56 -21.85 27.59 -31.64
N GLN A 57 -20.65 27.98 -32.07
CA GLN A 57 -19.85 27.28 -33.08
C GLN A 57 -18.88 26.31 -32.41
N PHE A 58 -18.75 25.12 -33.01
CA PHE A 58 -17.91 24.03 -32.53
C PHE A 58 -16.60 23.98 -33.32
N ASP A 59 -15.47 24.23 -32.65
CA ASP A 59 -14.14 24.04 -33.25
C ASP A 59 -13.60 22.64 -32.90
N PRO A 60 -13.52 21.71 -33.86
CA PRO A 60 -13.08 20.35 -33.59
C PRO A 60 -11.61 20.27 -33.15
N VAL A 61 -10.76 21.20 -33.58
CA VAL A 61 -9.33 21.14 -33.27
C VAL A 61 -9.07 21.48 -31.80
N SER A 62 -9.65 22.57 -31.31
CA SER A 62 -9.58 22.91 -29.88
C SER A 62 -10.26 21.86 -29.00
N PHE A 63 -11.37 21.25 -29.47
CA PHE A 63 -12.02 20.15 -28.76
C PHE A 63 -11.08 18.95 -28.60
N VAL A 64 -10.47 18.46 -29.67
CA VAL A 64 -9.54 17.31 -29.62
C VAL A 64 -8.36 17.60 -28.70
N ASN A 65 -7.79 18.80 -28.76
CA ASN A 65 -6.67 19.21 -27.90
C ASN A 65 -7.06 19.22 -26.41
N SER A 66 -8.26 19.68 -26.05
CA SER A 66 -8.75 19.63 -24.68
C SER A 66 -8.92 18.18 -24.16
N ARG A 67 -9.46 17.29 -25.01
CA ARG A 67 -9.68 15.89 -24.67
C ARG A 67 -8.39 15.09 -24.58
N GLU A 68 -7.38 15.43 -25.36
CA GLU A 68 -6.06 14.81 -25.28
C GLU A 68 -5.47 14.93 -23.86
N TYR A 69 -5.58 16.11 -23.24
CA TYR A 69 -5.12 16.34 -21.87
C TYR A 69 -5.87 15.46 -20.87
N GLU A 70 -7.21 15.43 -20.95
CA GLU A 70 -8.05 14.62 -20.05
C GLU A 70 -7.75 13.12 -20.16
N ILE A 71 -7.61 12.61 -21.39
CA ILE A 71 -7.27 11.21 -21.62
C ILE A 71 -5.91 10.90 -21.01
N ARG A 72 -4.91 11.77 -21.21
CA ARG A 72 -3.59 11.61 -20.62
C ARG A 72 -3.61 11.67 -19.09
N SER A 73 -4.33 12.62 -18.51
CA SER A 73 -4.43 12.77 -17.04
C SER A 73 -5.11 11.54 -16.43
N LEU A 74 -6.14 11.02 -17.07
CA LEU A 74 -6.82 9.79 -16.69
C LEU A 74 -5.90 8.57 -16.77
N LEU A 75 -5.21 8.36 -17.89
CA LEU A 75 -4.26 7.25 -18.06
C LEU A 75 -3.14 7.30 -17.02
N ARG A 76 -2.61 8.51 -16.76
CA ARG A 76 -1.59 8.74 -15.73
C ARG A 76 -2.12 8.39 -14.35
N SER A 77 -3.33 8.83 -14.01
CA SER A 77 -3.97 8.56 -12.72
C SER A 77 -4.28 7.06 -12.54
N MET A 78 -4.73 6.37 -13.59
CA MET A 78 -4.94 4.92 -13.56
C MET A 78 -3.62 4.17 -13.26
N ASN A 79 -2.53 4.55 -13.94
CA ASN A 79 -1.21 3.97 -13.70
C ASN A 79 -0.66 4.29 -12.31
N SER A 80 -0.79 5.55 -11.87
CA SER A 80 -0.40 6.01 -10.53
C SER A 80 -1.18 5.26 -9.45
N SER A 81 -2.50 5.15 -9.60
CA SER A 81 -3.40 4.41 -8.71
C SER A 81 -3.03 2.93 -8.61
N LYS A 82 -2.75 2.30 -9.76
CA LYS A 82 -2.28 0.91 -9.82
C LYS A 82 -0.99 0.77 -9.02
N ASN A 83 -0.02 1.65 -9.24
CA ASN A 83 1.26 1.65 -8.54
C ASN A 83 1.14 1.94 -7.04
N ALA A 84 0.30 2.90 -6.65
CA ALA A 84 0.04 3.23 -5.25
C ALA A 84 -0.62 2.07 -4.48
N GLN A 85 -1.36 1.20 -5.17
CA GLN A 85 -1.97 0.00 -4.60
C GLN A 85 -1.07 -1.24 -4.68
N ARG A 86 0.08 -1.18 -5.38
CA ARG A 86 1.02 -2.31 -5.45
C ARG A 86 1.48 -2.70 -4.04
N LYS A 87 1.38 -3.99 -3.76
CA LYS A 87 1.92 -4.67 -2.58
C LYS A 87 2.60 -5.92 -3.09
N ARG A 88 3.59 -6.42 -2.35
CA ARG A 88 4.27 -7.65 -2.77
C ARG A 88 3.27 -8.79 -2.92
N ALA A 89 3.43 -9.61 -3.94
CA ALA A 89 2.51 -10.66 -4.34
C ALA A 89 2.15 -11.59 -3.18
N PHE A 90 3.13 -11.98 -2.35
CA PHE A 90 2.89 -12.84 -1.18
C PHE A 90 2.11 -12.16 -0.03
N GLN A 91 1.97 -10.84 -0.04
CA GLN A 91 1.16 -10.10 0.94
C GLN A 91 -0.35 -10.14 0.63
N SER A 92 -0.72 -10.45 -0.62
CA SER A 92 -2.12 -10.65 -1.02
C SER A 92 -2.72 -11.95 -0.47
N LEU A 93 -1.85 -12.87 -0.01
CA LEU A 93 -2.25 -14.19 0.46
C LEU A 93 -2.85 -14.13 1.88
N PRO A 94 -3.81 -15.02 2.19
CA PRO A 94 -4.20 -15.30 3.56
C PRO A 94 -3.00 -15.64 4.45
N ARG A 95 -3.08 -15.32 5.74
CA ARG A 95 -1.96 -15.49 6.68
C ARG A 95 -1.39 -16.91 6.69
N GLU A 96 -2.27 -17.93 6.69
CA GLU A 96 -1.87 -19.35 6.72
C GLU A 96 -1.04 -19.80 5.50
N LEU A 97 -1.23 -19.15 4.34
CA LEU A 97 -0.48 -19.47 3.12
C LEU A 97 0.82 -18.67 2.98
N ARG A 98 1.00 -17.63 3.80
CA ARG A 98 2.15 -16.73 3.70
C ARG A 98 3.37 -17.40 4.32
N ARG A 99 4.40 -17.64 3.51
CA ARG A 99 5.67 -18.17 3.98
C ARG A 99 6.62 -17.03 4.39
N ARG A 100 7.33 -17.22 5.50
CA ARG A 100 8.15 -16.18 6.15
C ARG A 100 9.27 -15.65 5.25
N THR A 101 9.84 -16.49 4.39
CA THR A 101 10.96 -16.13 3.51
C THR A 101 10.55 -15.87 2.06
N ALA A 102 9.24 -15.77 1.78
CA ALA A 102 8.74 -15.52 0.43
C ALA A 102 9.12 -14.12 -0.12
N ALA A 103 9.56 -13.20 0.74
CA ALA A 103 10.03 -11.88 0.34
C ALA A 103 11.38 -11.91 -0.40
N HIS A 104 12.27 -12.81 0.00
CA HIS A 104 13.61 -12.95 -0.57
C HIS A 104 13.67 -14.08 -1.59
N ASN A 105 12.93 -15.17 -1.34
CA ASN A 105 12.93 -16.34 -2.20
C ASN A 105 11.52 -16.59 -2.77
N PRO A 106 11.26 -16.31 -4.06
CA PRO A 106 9.95 -16.44 -4.66
C PRO A 106 9.51 -17.91 -4.76
N ASN A 107 10.43 -18.89 -4.71
CA ASN A 107 10.07 -20.31 -4.71
C ASN A 107 9.37 -20.73 -3.41
N ARG A 108 9.55 -19.98 -2.32
CA ARG A 108 8.83 -20.17 -1.06
C ARG A 108 7.39 -19.66 -1.13
N ALA A 109 7.01 -18.84 -2.12
CA ALA A 109 5.62 -18.46 -2.33
C ALA A 109 4.79 -19.64 -2.87
N PRO A 110 3.48 -19.72 -2.59
CA PRO A 110 2.58 -20.69 -3.22
C PRO A 110 2.63 -20.64 -4.75
N LYS A 111 2.49 -21.79 -5.41
CA LYS A 111 2.78 -21.99 -6.86
C LYS A 111 2.17 -20.89 -7.76
N ARG A 112 0.90 -20.55 -7.56
CA ARG A 112 0.17 -19.55 -8.37
C ARG A 112 0.73 -18.13 -8.28
N VAL A 113 1.40 -17.79 -7.18
CA VAL A 113 1.91 -16.43 -6.90
C VAL A 113 3.43 -16.34 -7.16
N ARG A 114 4.07 -17.46 -7.54
CA ARG A 114 5.52 -17.49 -7.80
C ARG A 114 5.94 -16.64 -8.98
N GLU A 115 5.18 -16.68 -10.07
CA GLU A 115 5.50 -15.91 -11.28
C GLU A 115 5.48 -14.41 -11.00
N THR A 116 4.44 -13.94 -10.31
CA THR A 116 4.34 -12.54 -9.86
C THR A 116 5.44 -12.18 -8.87
N ALA A 117 5.77 -13.08 -7.93
CA ALA A 117 6.84 -12.83 -6.95
C ALA A 117 8.23 -12.79 -7.59
N ARG A 118 8.48 -13.57 -8.65
CA ARG A 118 9.73 -13.51 -9.42
C ARG A 118 9.87 -12.18 -10.16
N LYS A 119 8.81 -11.75 -10.85
CA LYS A 119 8.77 -10.45 -11.54
C LYS A 119 9.01 -9.29 -10.58
N GLU A 120 8.35 -9.31 -9.42
CA GLU A 120 8.56 -8.28 -8.40
C GLU A 120 9.98 -8.30 -7.84
N LEU A 121 10.60 -9.48 -7.63
CA LEU A 121 11.97 -9.55 -7.13
C LEU A 121 12.97 -9.00 -8.17
N THR A 122 12.73 -9.21 -9.47
CA THR A 122 13.55 -8.61 -10.53
C THR A 122 13.32 -7.11 -10.67
N GLU A 123 12.13 -6.61 -10.32
CA GLU A 123 11.80 -5.18 -10.35
C GLU A 123 12.24 -4.45 -9.06
N ASP A 124 12.39 -5.18 -7.94
CA ASP A 124 12.76 -4.65 -6.63
C ASP A 124 14.29 -4.64 -6.44
N ASN A 125 14.94 -3.47 -6.62
CA ASN A 125 16.37 -3.23 -6.35
C ASN A 125 16.79 -3.35 -4.85
N THR A 126 15.99 -4.02 -4.02
CA THR A 126 16.12 -4.01 -2.55
C THR A 126 17.32 -4.78 -2.00
N THR A 127 18.11 -5.46 -2.84
CA THR A 127 19.31 -6.20 -2.42
C THR A 127 20.62 -5.69 -3.02
N ASP A 128 20.57 -4.78 -4.01
CA ASP A 128 21.73 -4.41 -4.81
C ASP A 128 22.25 -3.01 -4.44
N ARG A 129 22.20 -2.65 -3.15
CA ARG A 129 23.17 -1.67 -2.66
C ARG A 129 24.47 -2.46 -2.50
N ASN A 130 25.39 -2.27 -3.46
CA ASN A 130 26.75 -2.80 -3.40
C ASN A 130 27.27 -2.80 -1.95
N PRO A 131 27.81 -3.91 -1.43
CA PRO A 131 28.67 -3.81 -0.26
C PRO A 131 29.80 -2.82 -0.63
N PRO A 132 30.23 -1.95 0.30
CA PRO A 132 31.29 -0.99 0.02
C PRO A 132 32.50 -1.76 -0.49
N ASP A 133 32.95 -1.43 -1.71
CA ASP A 133 34.18 -1.86 -2.36
C ASP A 133 34.96 -2.96 -1.61
N THR A 134 34.51 -4.22 -1.69
CA THR A 134 35.41 -5.33 -1.42
C THR A 134 36.32 -5.43 -2.63
N ALA A 135 37.41 -4.68 -2.56
CA ALA A 135 38.58 -4.86 -3.39
C ALA A 135 38.89 -6.36 -3.49
N ASN A 136 39.05 -6.85 -4.72
CA ASN A 136 39.74 -8.08 -5.12
C ASN A 136 40.10 -9.05 -3.98
N ASP A 137 39.16 -9.95 -3.64
CA ASP A 137 39.36 -10.99 -2.63
C ASP A 137 40.01 -12.26 -3.24
N SER A 138 40.98 -12.08 -4.14
CA SER A 138 41.76 -13.17 -4.75
C SER A 138 42.91 -13.66 -3.85
N ASP A 139 43.05 -13.14 -2.63
CA ASP A 139 44.20 -13.40 -1.76
C ASP A 139 43.90 -14.21 -0.49
N ILE A 140 42.69 -14.75 -0.30
CA ILE A 140 42.45 -15.74 0.76
C ILE A 140 42.77 -17.14 0.24
N LYS A 141 44.08 -17.40 0.08
CA LYS A 141 44.59 -18.77 0.05
C LYS A 141 44.33 -19.38 1.43
N HIS A 142 43.38 -20.29 1.52
CA HIS A 142 43.21 -21.16 2.68
C HIS A 142 44.44 -22.09 2.82
N GLY A 143 45.49 -21.57 3.45
CA GLY A 143 46.59 -22.34 3.99
C GLY A 143 46.13 -23.08 5.24
N SER A 144 46.27 -24.40 5.20
CA SER A 144 46.17 -25.32 6.34
C SER A 144 46.91 -24.77 7.57
N GLN A 145 46.21 -24.55 8.68
CA GLN A 145 46.80 -24.58 10.03
C GLN A 145 45.80 -25.23 11.01
N PRO A 146 46.09 -26.40 11.60
CA PRO A 146 45.28 -26.95 12.69
C PRO A 146 45.67 -26.24 14.00
N ILE A 147 44.73 -25.54 14.63
CA ILE A 147 44.93 -24.89 15.93
C ILE A 147 43.95 -25.50 16.94
N TYR A 148 44.30 -26.67 17.49
CA TYR A 148 43.72 -27.13 18.76
C TYR A 148 44.84 -27.70 19.62
N GLY A 149 45.44 -26.81 20.42
CA GLY A 149 46.28 -27.17 21.56
C GLY A 149 45.39 -27.51 22.76
N VAL A 150 45.62 -28.69 23.35
CA VAL A 150 45.00 -29.17 24.58
C VAL A 150 45.45 -28.28 25.75
N PRO A 151 44.55 -27.66 26.54
CA PRO A 151 44.95 -27.03 27.79
C PRO A 151 45.17 -28.11 28.86
N SER A 152 46.40 -28.20 29.34
CA SER A 152 46.79 -29.04 30.47
C SER A 152 46.08 -28.61 31.75
N GLU A 153 45.71 -29.61 32.55
CA GLU A 153 45.11 -29.50 33.88
C GLU A 153 45.82 -28.44 34.73
N ARG A 154 45.03 -27.57 35.36
CA ARG A 154 45.49 -26.73 36.45
C ARG A 154 44.58 -27.02 37.65
N GLU A 155 45.16 -27.82 38.52
CA GLU A 155 44.69 -28.26 39.82
C GLU A 155 44.12 -27.10 40.64
N TRP A 156 42.97 -27.33 41.28
CA TRP A 156 42.48 -26.51 42.38
C TRP A 156 42.58 -27.35 43.66
N SER A 157 43.49 -26.97 44.55
CA SER A 157 43.49 -27.29 45.98
C SER A 157 43.82 -26.03 46.75
#